data_AF-A0A7X5SBC4-F1
#
_entry.id   AF-A0A7X5SBC4-F1
#
_cell.length_a   1.000
_cell.length_b   1.000
_cell.length_c   1.000
_cell.angle_alpha   90.00
_cell.angle_beta   90.00
_cell.angle_gamma   90.00
#
_symmetry.space_group_name_H-M   'P 1'
#
loop_
_entity.id
_entity.type
_entity.pdbx_description
1 polymer ?
#
loop_
_entity_poly.entity_id
_entity_poly.type
_entity_poly.pdbx_seq_one_letter_code
_entity_poly.pdbx_strand_id
1 'polypeptide(L)' 'QTTDAKHYEIGSSAGLNPFQITRESDQPSLDGNTVDPDAERAAYGRAALEYRASLSFLESKVRSMLTAITGQ' A
#
# COMPACT_ATOMS: atom_id res chain seq x y z
N GLN A 1 20.88 -13.83 -8.20
CA GLN A 1 20.72 -14.94 -7.22
C GLN A 1 19.42 -14.69 -6.47
N THR A 2 18.42 -15.54 -6.69
CA THR A 2 17.11 -15.43 -6.05
C THR A 2 17.08 -16.33 -4.82
N THR A 3 16.70 -15.81 -3.66
CA THR A 3 16.65 -16.56 -2.39
C THR A 3 15.42 -17.48 -2.29
N ASP A 4 14.46 -17.34 -3.21
CA ASP A 4 13.28 -18.19 -3.30
C ASP A 4 12.75 -18.27 -4.75
N ALA A 5 12.13 -19.39 -5.13
CA ALA A 5 11.58 -19.59 -6.48
C ALA A 5 10.44 -18.62 -6.83
N LYS A 6 9.86 -17.92 -5.84
CA LYS A 6 8.86 -16.86 -6.04
C LYS A 6 9.44 -15.45 -6.12
N HIS A 7 10.74 -15.28 -5.89
CA HIS A 7 11.38 -13.97 -5.93
C HIS A 7 11.80 -13.64 -7.37
N TYR A 8 11.39 -12.47 -7.84
CA TYR A 8 11.76 -11.95 -9.16
C TYR A 8 13.24 -11.58 -9.18
N GLU A 9 13.96 -12.10 -10.16
CA GLU A 9 15.38 -11.79 -10.34
C GLU A 9 15.55 -10.35 -10.84
N ILE A 10 16.09 -9.49 -9.98
CA ILE A 10 16.51 -8.13 -10.38
C ILE A 10 17.87 -8.28 -11.07
N GLY A 11 17.91 -8.20 -12.40
CA GLY A 11 19.19 -8.12 -13.11
C GLY A 11 19.25 -8.57 -14.56
N SER A 12 18.22 -9.21 -15.13
CA SER A 12 18.23 -9.53 -16.56
C SER A 12 17.42 -8.50 -17.33
N SER A 13 18.11 -7.65 -18.08
CA SER A 13 17.56 -6.59 -18.95
C SER A 13 16.75 -7.11 -20.16
N ALA A 14 16.34 -8.37 -20.16
CA ALA A 14 15.54 -9.00 -21.21
C ALA A 14 14.17 -9.42 -20.65
N GLY A 15 13.24 -8.45 -20.51
CA GLY A 15 11.83 -8.77 -20.25
C GLY A 15 11.13 -7.94 -19.17
N LEU A 16 11.43 -6.64 -19.06
CA LEU A 16 10.61 -5.77 -18.21
C LEU A 16 9.18 -5.72 -18.77
N ASN A 17 8.21 -6.25 -18.01
CA ASN A 17 6.80 -5.94 -18.25
C ASN A 17 6.65 -4.41 -18.17
N PRO A 18 5.97 -3.75 -19.11
CA PRO A 18 5.84 -2.28 -19.13
C PRO A 18 5.10 -1.70 -17.92
N PHE A 19 4.54 -2.55 -17.05
CA PHE A 19 3.86 -2.20 -15.80
C PHE A 19 4.68 -2.47 -14.54
N GLN A 20 5.91 -2.99 -14.69
CA GLN A 20 6.77 -3.28 -13.54
C GLN A 20 7.56 -2.03 -13.17
N ILE A 21 7.05 -1.30 -12.18
CA ILE A 21 7.71 -0.12 -11.60
C ILE A 21 8.53 -0.59 -10.40
N THR A 22 9.85 -0.65 -10.54
CA THR A 22 10.77 -0.87 -9.42
C THR A 22 11.00 0.47 -8.71
N ARG A 23 10.86 0.50 -7.38
CA ARG A 23 11.25 1.65 -6.57
C ARG A 23 12.75 1.59 -6.29
N GLU A 24 13.49 2.67 -6.55
CA GLU A 24 14.85 2.82 -6.03
C GLU A 24 14.79 2.86 -4.50
N SER A 25 15.65 2.07 -3.86
CA SER A 25 15.76 2.02 -2.40
C SER A 25 16.86 2.98 -1.95
N ASP A 26 16.57 3.84 -0.98
CA ASP A 26 17.57 4.73 -0.36
C ASP A 26 18.58 3.95 0.52
N GLN A 27 18.24 2.72 0.94
CA GLN A 27 19.09 1.85 1.76
C GLN A 27 19.05 0.42 1.19
N PRO A 28 19.93 0.07 0.24
CA PRO A 28 19.95 -1.26 -0.32
C PRO A 28 20.29 -2.28 0.78
N SER A 29 19.32 -3.15 1.08
CA SER A 29 19.55 -4.28 1.98
C SER A 29 20.58 -5.23 1.36
N LEU A 30 21.38 -5.88 2.21
CA LEU A 30 22.46 -6.80 1.79
C LEU A 30 21.95 -7.96 0.93
N ASP A 31 20.64 -8.26 0.99
CA ASP A 31 19.93 -9.30 0.24
C ASP A 31 19.30 -8.80 -1.08
N GLY A 32 19.39 -7.51 -1.40
CA GLY A 32 18.80 -6.92 -2.60
C GLY A 32 17.31 -6.57 -2.48
N ASN A 33 16.72 -6.65 -1.28
CA ASN A 33 15.38 -6.11 -1.06
C ASN A 33 15.41 -4.57 -1.08
N THR A 34 14.50 -3.98 -1.83
CA THR A 34 14.33 -2.52 -1.92
C THR A 34 13.33 -1.97 -0.92
N VAL A 35 12.74 -2.85 -0.08
CA VAL A 35 11.71 -2.50 0.90
C VAL A 35 12.36 -1.86 2.11
N ASP A 36 12.05 -0.59 2.35
CA ASP A 36 12.41 0.11 3.58
C ASP A 36 11.31 -0.11 4.63
N PRO A 37 11.62 -0.81 5.75
CA PRO A 37 10.62 -1.13 6.76
C PRO A 37 10.04 0.10 7.48
N ASP A 38 10.81 1.18 7.63
CA ASP A 38 10.33 2.39 8.31
C ASP A 38 9.43 3.21 7.39
N ALA A 39 9.79 3.33 6.11
CA ALA A 39 8.95 3.94 5.09
C ALA A 39 7.63 3.18 4.89
N GLU A 40 7.68 1.85 4.80
CA GLU A 40 6.48 1.01 4.68
C GLU A 40 5.59 1.09 5.92
N ARG A 41 6.18 1.12 7.12
CA ARG A 41 5.42 1.30 8.36
C ARG A 41 4.69 2.65 8.41
N ALA A 42 5.35 3.72 7.97
CA ALA A 42 4.74 5.04 7.88
C ALA A 42 3.60 5.08 6.84
N ALA A 43 3.82 4.48 5.66
CA ALA A 43 2.81 4.39 4.61
C ALA A 43 1.57 3.60 5.07
N TYR A 44 1.78 2.46 5.74
CA TYR A 44 0.70 1.66 6.32
C TYR A 44 -0.09 2.45 7.36
N GLY A 45 0.59 3.14 8.28
CA GLY A 45 -0.06 3.96 9.30
C GLY A 45 -0.94 5.06 8.70
N ARG A 46 -0.45 5.72 7.64
CA ARG A 46 -1.23 6.73 6.90
C ARG A 46 -2.46 6.12 6.22
N ALA A 47 -2.30 5.02 5.49
CA ALA A 47 -3.41 4.36 4.82
C ALA A 47 -4.49 3.88 5.81
N ALA A 48 -4.06 3.36 6.97
CA ALA A 48 -4.98 2.95 8.03
C ALA A 48 -5.76 4.15 8.62
N LEU A 49 -5.11 5.29 8.81
CA LEU A 49 -5.76 6.52 9.28
C LEU A 49 -6.78 7.04 8.25
N GLU A 50 -6.39 7.12 6.99
CA GLU A 50 -7.26 7.56 5.89
C GLU A 50 -8.49 6.64 5.74
N TYR A 51 -8.29 5.32 5.85
CA TYR A 51 -9.39 4.35 5.84
C TYR A 51 -10.34 4.51 7.02
N ARG A 52 -9.81 4.73 8.23
CA ARG A 52 -10.65 4.98 9.41
C ARG A 52 -11.46 6.26 9.25
N ALA A 53 -10.86 7.31 8.68
CA ALA A 53 -11.55 8.57 8.41
C ALA A 53 -12.68 8.36 7.39
N SER A 54 -12.42 7.65 6.28
CA SER A 54 -13.44 7.38 5.25
C SER A 54 -14.62 6.58 5.80
N LEU A 55 -14.37 5.60 6.67
CA LEU A 55 -15.43 4.83 7.33
C LEU A 55 -16.27 5.70 8.27
N SER A 56 -15.64 6.60 9.03
CA SER A 56 -16.35 7.56 9.89
C SER A 56 -17.26 8.49 9.07
N PHE A 57 -16.77 9.00 7.94
CA PHE A 57 -17.60 9.81 7.04
C PHE A 57 -18.76 9.02 6.44
N LEU A 58 -18.53 7.76 6.07
CA LEU A 58 -19.59 6.88 5.57
C LEU A 58 -20.66 6.63 6.65
N GLU A 59 -20.24 6.32 7.88
CA GLU A 59 -21.16 6.10 9.00
C GLU A 59 -22.01 7.35 9.26
N SER A 60 -21.39 8.53 9.27
CA SER A 60 -22.10 9.81 9.41
C SER A 60 -23.15 9.99 8.30
N LYS A 61 -22.77 9.74 7.04
CA LYS A 61 -23.68 9.87 5.90
C LYS A 61 -24.86 8.89 5.99
N VAL A 62 -24.60 7.63 6.36
CA VAL A 62 -25.64 6.62 6.55
C VAL A 62 -26.60 7.04 7.66
N ARG A 63 -26.08 7.51 8.80
CA ARG A 63 -26.90 8.01 9.89
C ARG A 63 -27.77 9.20 9.46
N SER A 64 -27.21 10.17 8.75
CA SER A 64 -27.98 11.29 8.20
C SER A 64 -29.10 10.84 7.25
N MET A 65 -28.83 9.85 6.40
CA MET A 65 -29.85 9.27 5.52
C MET A 65 -30.96 8.57 6.32
N LEU A 66 -30.59 7.79 7.35
CA LEU A 66 -31.57 7.13 8.21
C LEU A 66 -32.46 8.14 8.94
N THR A 67 -31.88 9.20 9.52
CA THR A 67 -32.65 10.29 10.15
C THR A 67 -33.59 10.95 9.16
N ALA A 68 -33.13 11.24 7.93
CA ALA A 68 -33.98 11.81 6.89
C ALA A 68 -35.16 10.90 6.49
N ILE A 69 -34.96 9.57 6.53
CA ILE A 69 -36.02 8.59 6.23
C ILE A 69 -37.00 8.44 7.40
N THR A 70 -36.51 8.37 8.64
CA THR A 70 -37.35 8.13 9.81
C THR A 70 -38.05 9.39 10.34
N GLY A 71 -37.68 10.58 9.84
CA GLY A 71 -38.43 11.82 10.06
C GLY A 71 -38.37 12.37 11.49
N GLN A 72 -37.36 11.97 12.27
CA GLN A 72 -37.02 12.64 13.53
C GLN A 72 -36.21 13.91 13.28
#